data_AF-A0A1V6M271-F1
#
_entry.id   AF-A0A1V6M271-F1
#
_cell.length_a   1.000
_cell.length_b   1.000
_cell.length_c   1.000
_cell.angle_alpha   90.00
_cell.angle_beta   90.00
_cell.angle_gamma   90.00
#
_symmetry.space_group_name_H-M   'P 1'
#
loop_
_entity.id
_entity.type
_entity.pdbx_description
1 polymer ?
#
loop_
_entity_poly.entity_id
_entity_poly.type
_entity_poly.pdbx_seq_one_letter_code
_entity_poly.pdbx_strand_id
1 'polypeptide(L)'
;YLYAQGDIKEPTRLHDDPLFLIIIDFKNNPKIDFYHLYNLPNIIRRYLEAFLGFKVPKHQGLDKKLDYLIDDKVTKERILKFIHHYSHNNSLPRSLNFPDLKECCEVVGVVIETIKQKDVAHFEALIESIPNAP
;
A
#
# COMPACT_ATOMS: atom_id res chain seq x y z
N TYR A 1 -17.10 18.39 -34.46
CA TYR A 1 -17.62 17.95 -33.15
C TYR A 1 -17.13 16.53 -32.91
N LEU A 2 -16.34 16.38 -31.85
CA LEU A 2 -16.13 15.18 -31.03
C LEU A 2 -15.31 14.03 -31.61
N TYR A 3 -14.00 14.06 -31.30
CA TYR A 3 -13.18 12.86 -31.08
C TYR A 3 -13.80 12.05 -29.93
N ALA A 4 -14.29 10.85 -30.22
CA ALA A 4 -14.71 9.89 -29.21
C ALA A 4 -14.36 8.46 -29.63
N GLN A 5 -13.07 8.15 -29.65
CA GLN A 5 -12.57 6.79 -29.48
C GLN A 5 -11.31 6.89 -28.61
N GLY A 6 -11.54 7.19 -27.34
CA GLY A 6 -10.55 6.90 -26.31
C GLY A 6 -10.64 5.41 -26.02
N ASP A 7 -9.61 4.68 -26.37
CA ASP A 7 -9.43 3.27 -26.04
C ASP A 7 -9.78 3.04 -24.57
N ILE A 8 -10.87 2.34 -24.31
CA ILE A 8 -11.10 1.71 -23.02
C ILE A 8 -10.07 0.59 -22.95
N LYS A 9 -8.86 0.92 -22.48
CA LYS A 9 -7.87 -0.09 -22.13
C LYS A 9 -8.51 -0.98 -21.07
N GLU A 10 -8.72 -2.24 -21.40
CA GLU A 10 -9.04 -3.26 -20.39
C GLU A 10 -8.06 -3.16 -19.21
N PRO A 11 -8.45 -3.52 -17.98
CA PRO A 11 -7.59 -3.43 -16.80
C PRO A 11 -6.58 -4.60 -16.81
N THR A 12 -5.72 -4.68 -17.81
CA THR A 12 -4.83 -5.82 -18.07
C THR A 12 -3.43 -5.68 -17.48
N ARG A 13 -3.18 -4.82 -16.47
CA ARG A 13 -1.81 -4.64 -15.93
C ARG A 13 -1.61 -4.68 -14.42
N LEU A 14 -2.65 -4.82 -13.60
CA LEU A 14 -2.51 -4.72 -12.14
C LEU A 14 -1.75 -5.87 -11.45
N HIS A 15 -1.58 -7.03 -12.11
CA HIS A 15 -0.94 -8.20 -11.49
C HIS A 15 0.59 -8.15 -11.48
N ASP A 16 1.20 -7.37 -12.38
CA ASP A 16 2.67 -7.27 -12.53
C ASP A 16 3.22 -5.91 -12.07
N ASP A 17 2.35 -4.99 -11.68
CA ASP A 17 2.75 -3.66 -11.25
C ASP A 17 3.53 -3.74 -9.91
N PRO A 18 4.62 -2.96 -9.75
CA PRO A 18 5.33 -2.86 -8.48
C PRO A 18 4.37 -2.47 -7.35
N LEU A 19 4.49 -3.11 -6.18
CA LEU A 19 3.58 -2.85 -5.05
C LEU A 19 3.54 -1.37 -4.65
N PHE A 20 4.68 -0.67 -4.73
CA PHE A 20 4.76 0.76 -4.46
C PHE A 20 3.92 1.59 -5.44
N LEU A 21 3.90 1.23 -6.73
CA LEU A 21 3.10 1.91 -7.74
C LEU A 21 1.60 1.78 -7.42
N ILE A 22 1.13 0.60 -7.06
CA ILE A 22 -0.28 0.40 -6.70
C ILE A 22 -0.66 1.24 -5.46
N ILE A 23 0.24 1.33 -4.47
CA ILE A 23 0.00 2.13 -3.25
C ILE A 23 -0.04 3.63 -3.58
N ILE A 24 0.87 4.14 -4.41
CA ILE A 24 0.90 5.57 -4.76
C ILE A 24 -0.27 5.96 -5.67
N ASP A 25 -0.67 5.09 -6.60
CA ASP A 25 -1.84 5.31 -7.44
C ASP A 25 -3.10 5.40 -6.60
N PHE A 26 -3.26 4.51 -5.61
CA PHE A 26 -4.36 4.60 -4.65
C PHE A 26 -4.28 5.88 -3.82
N LYS A 27 -3.09 6.29 -3.36
CA LYS A 27 -2.91 7.55 -2.60
C LYS A 27 -3.40 8.76 -3.39
N ASN A 28 -3.08 8.80 -4.68
CA ASN A 28 -3.40 9.94 -5.55
C ASN A 28 -4.85 9.91 -6.03
N ASN A 29 -5.41 8.71 -6.26
CA ASN A 29 -6.76 8.51 -6.77
C ASN A 29 -7.46 7.39 -5.99
N PRO A 30 -7.91 7.65 -4.76
CA PRO A 30 -8.56 6.63 -3.93
C PRO A 30 -9.89 6.18 -4.57
N LYS A 31 -10.09 4.87 -4.68
CA LYS A 31 -11.28 4.25 -5.28
C LYS A 31 -11.96 3.32 -4.30
N ILE A 32 -13.30 3.28 -4.36
CA ILE A 32 -14.17 2.46 -3.50
C ILE A 32 -14.36 1.04 -4.07
N ASP A 33 -13.82 0.74 -5.26
CA ASP A 33 -14.09 -0.55 -5.86
C ASP A 33 -13.51 -1.71 -5.04
N PHE A 34 -14.20 -2.85 -5.16
CA PHE A 34 -13.92 -4.05 -4.38
C PHE A 34 -12.45 -4.49 -4.51
N TYR A 35 -11.87 -4.36 -5.70
CA TYR A 35 -10.49 -4.78 -5.93
C TYR A 35 -9.51 -3.97 -5.06
N HIS A 36 -9.63 -2.65 -5.04
CA HIS A 36 -8.74 -1.80 -4.25
C HIS A 36 -8.94 -2.04 -2.76
N LEU A 37 -10.19 -1.97 -2.26
CA LEU A 37 -10.44 -2.11 -0.82
C LEU A 37 -10.06 -3.49 -0.28
N TYR A 38 -10.27 -4.56 -1.06
CA TYR A 38 -9.97 -5.92 -0.64
C TYR A 38 -8.47 -6.24 -0.70
N ASN A 39 -7.76 -5.80 -1.74
CA ASN A 39 -6.35 -6.20 -1.94
C ASN A 39 -5.34 -5.27 -1.26
N LEU A 40 -5.70 -4.01 -1.02
CA LEU A 40 -4.78 -3.00 -0.50
C LEU A 40 -4.11 -3.40 0.84
N PRO A 41 -4.79 -4.01 1.82
CA PRO A 41 -4.13 -4.47 3.05
C PRO A 41 -3.02 -5.50 2.81
N ASN A 42 -3.25 -6.44 1.90
CA ASN A 42 -2.26 -7.44 1.53
C ASN A 42 -1.09 -6.82 0.76
N ILE A 43 -1.37 -5.88 -0.15
CA ILE A 43 -0.35 -5.14 -0.91
C ILE A 43 0.56 -4.34 0.03
N ILE A 44 -0.04 -3.57 0.96
CA ILE A 44 0.72 -2.79 1.96
C ILE A 44 1.57 -3.70 2.84
N ARG A 45 1.02 -4.83 3.30
CA ARG A 45 1.77 -5.80 4.10
C ARG A 45 3.00 -6.32 3.36
N ARG A 46 2.81 -6.84 2.13
CA ARG A 46 3.89 -7.40 1.31
C ARG A 46 4.96 -6.36 1.01
N TYR A 47 4.55 -5.12 0.73
CA TYR A 47 5.47 -4.02 0.49
C TYR A 47 6.31 -3.70 1.74
N LEU A 48 5.68 -3.57 2.91
CA LEU A 48 6.38 -3.32 4.17
C LEU A 48 7.32 -4.47 4.54
N GLU A 49 6.90 -5.73 4.35
CA GLU A 49 7.74 -6.91 4.58
C GLU A 49 8.99 -6.90 3.69
N ALA A 50 8.84 -6.56 2.41
CA ALA A 50 9.95 -6.46 1.47
C ALA A 50 10.90 -5.29 1.83
N PHE A 51 10.35 -4.08 1.96
CA PHE A 51 11.12 -2.88 2.27
C PHE A 51 11.89 -3.00 3.59
N LEU A 52 11.19 -3.39 4.67
CA LEU A 52 11.80 -3.56 5.98
C LEU A 52 12.66 -4.84 6.06
N GLY A 53 12.44 -5.81 5.17
CA GLY A 53 13.32 -6.95 4.98
C GLY A 53 14.75 -6.52 4.68
N PHE A 54 14.91 -5.53 3.80
CA PHE A 54 16.22 -4.97 3.45
C PHE A 54 16.73 -3.95 4.46
N LYS A 55 15.87 -3.06 4.97
CA LYS A 55 16.29 -2.00 5.91
C LYS A 55 16.59 -2.50 7.32
N VAL A 56 15.88 -3.54 7.76
CA VAL A 56 16.03 -4.14 9.08
C VAL A 56 16.32 -5.64 8.90
N PRO A 57 17.58 -6.01 8.61
CA PRO A 57 17.95 -7.37 8.25
C PRO A 57 17.88 -8.35 9.43
N LYS A 58 17.74 -7.84 10.66
CA LYS A 58 17.55 -8.67 11.85
C LYS A 58 16.30 -9.54 11.67
N HIS A 59 16.43 -10.82 12.02
CA HIS A 59 15.34 -11.78 11.97
C HIS A 59 14.33 -11.48 13.10
N GLN A 60 13.30 -10.70 12.78
CA GLN A 60 12.24 -10.29 13.70
C GLN A 60 10.92 -10.09 12.95
N GLY A 61 9.81 -10.15 13.69
CA GLY A 61 8.47 -9.93 13.15
C GLY A 61 8.26 -8.53 12.59
N LEU A 62 7.28 -8.39 11.69
CA LEU A 62 6.93 -7.11 11.06
C LEU A 62 6.58 -6.03 12.09
N ASP A 63 5.97 -6.42 13.21
CA ASP A 63 5.66 -5.56 14.36
C ASP A 63 6.90 -4.85 14.94
N LYS A 64 8.02 -5.57 15.07
CA LYS A 64 9.30 -5.02 15.53
C LYS A 64 10.03 -4.27 14.43
N LYS A 65 9.88 -4.68 13.18
CA LYS A 65 10.50 -3.96 12.05
C LYS A 65 9.83 -2.60 11.83
N LEU A 66 8.54 -2.47 12.09
CA LEU A 66 7.83 -1.19 11.96
C LEU A 66 8.32 -0.11 12.93
N ASP A 67 8.98 -0.48 14.02
CA ASP A 67 9.65 0.49 14.92
C ASP A 67 10.72 1.31 14.19
N TYR A 68 11.23 0.84 13.04
CA TYR A 68 12.14 1.61 12.19
C TYR A 68 11.43 2.77 11.47
N LEU A 69 10.18 2.57 11.06
CA LEU A 69 9.40 3.56 10.30
C LEU A 69 8.54 4.47 11.19
N ILE A 70 7.99 3.93 12.26
CA ILE A 70 6.91 4.57 13.02
C ILE A 70 7.27 4.57 14.52
N ASP A 71 7.60 5.76 15.02
CA ASP A 71 7.89 5.96 16.44
C ASP A 71 6.61 6.07 17.29
N ASP A 72 5.52 6.58 16.70
CA ASP A 72 4.23 6.69 17.38
C ASP A 72 3.53 5.33 17.53
N LYS A 73 3.33 4.90 18.78
CA LYS A 73 2.76 3.60 19.10
C LYS A 73 1.33 3.44 18.59
N VAL A 74 0.52 4.50 18.64
CA VAL A 74 -0.89 4.47 18.23
C VAL A 74 -0.99 4.26 16.71
N THR A 75 -0.20 5.02 15.96
CA THR A 75 -0.10 4.92 14.50
C THR A 75 0.41 3.54 14.08
N LYS A 76 1.45 3.03 14.75
CA LYS A 76 1.98 1.69 14.48
C LYS A 76 0.93 0.62 14.74
N GLU A 77 0.22 0.69 15.86
CA GLU A 77 -0.83 -0.26 16.20
C GLU A 77 -1.98 -0.22 15.19
N ARG A 78 -2.35 0.97 14.69
CA ARG A 78 -3.35 1.12 13.61
C ARG A 78 -2.92 0.39 12.35
N ILE A 79 -1.69 0.60 11.87
CA ILE A 79 -1.15 -0.07 10.68
C ILE A 79 -1.10 -1.58 10.89
N LEU A 80 -0.60 -2.04 12.05
CA LEU A 80 -0.53 -3.46 12.37
C LEU A 80 -1.92 -4.12 12.40
N LYS A 81 -2.91 -3.48 13.02
CA LYS A 81 -4.30 -3.97 13.02
C LYS A 81 -4.83 -4.08 11.60
N PHE A 82 -4.68 -3.03 10.79
CA PHE A 82 -5.13 -3.01 9.40
C PHE A 82 -4.54 -4.18 8.60
N ILE A 83 -3.21 -4.31 8.58
CA ILE A 83 -2.57 -5.36 7.78
C ILE A 83 -2.82 -6.75 8.36
N HIS A 84 -2.81 -6.96 9.68
CA HIS A 84 -3.05 -8.29 10.25
C HIS A 84 -4.50 -8.75 10.09
N HIS A 85 -5.45 -7.84 10.28
CA HIS A 85 -6.88 -8.14 10.24
C HIS A 85 -7.33 -8.45 8.81
N TYR A 86 -6.93 -7.62 7.84
CA TYR A 86 -7.46 -7.72 6.48
C TYR A 86 -6.56 -8.50 5.49
N SER A 87 -5.26 -8.70 5.76
CA SER A 87 -4.40 -9.46 4.81
C SER A 87 -4.64 -10.98 4.82
N HIS A 88 -5.27 -11.55 5.85
CA HIS A 88 -5.54 -13.00 5.98
C HIS A 88 -6.94 -13.40 5.51
N ASN A 89 -7.55 -12.64 4.60
CA ASN A 89 -8.92 -12.83 4.13
C ASN A 89 -9.13 -14.01 3.16
N ASN A 90 -8.33 -15.08 3.30
CA ASN A 90 -8.42 -16.32 2.53
C ASN A 90 -9.56 -17.26 2.97
N SER A 91 -10.46 -16.84 3.88
CA SER A 91 -11.60 -17.66 4.34
C SER A 91 -12.94 -16.99 4.03
N LEU A 92 -13.85 -17.75 3.39
CA LEU A 92 -15.19 -17.35 2.93
C LEU A 92 -16.07 -16.59 3.95
N PRO A 93 -15.96 -16.76 5.28
CA PRO A 93 -16.73 -15.96 6.24
C PRO A 93 -16.14 -14.57 6.53
N ARG A 94 -14.83 -14.35 6.31
CA ARG A 94 -14.18 -13.06 6.58
C ARG A 94 -14.12 -12.12 5.36
N SER A 95 -14.43 -12.62 4.17
CA SER A 95 -14.50 -11.83 2.93
C SER A 95 -15.58 -10.74 2.93
N LEU A 96 -16.45 -10.69 3.94
CA LEU A 96 -17.44 -9.62 4.14
C LEU A 96 -16.88 -8.42 4.94
N ASN A 97 -15.72 -8.57 5.58
CA ASN A 97 -15.05 -7.48 6.31
C ASN A 97 -13.84 -7.02 5.48
N PHE A 98 -14.05 -5.96 4.71
CA PHE A 98 -12.98 -5.20 4.05
C PHE A 98 -12.91 -3.81 4.71
N PRO A 99 -11.72 -3.19 4.73
CA PRO A 99 -11.58 -1.84 5.28
C PRO A 99 -12.44 -0.85 4.50
N ASP A 100 -12.96 0.16 5.19
CA ASP A 100 -13.58 1.28 4.50
C ASP A 100 -12.52 2.15 3.80
N LEU A 101 -12.98 3.01 2.88
CA LEU A 101 -12.10 3.88 2.11
C LEU A 101 -11.29 4.83 3.00
N LYS A 102 -11.88 5.33 4.09
CA LYS A 102 -11.23 6.29 4.98
C LYS A 102 -10.07 5.63 5.72
N GLU A 103 -10.27 4.42 6.24
CA GLU A 103 -9.22 3.62 6.86
C GLU A 103 -8.09 3.33 5.87
N CYS A 104 -8.42 2.95 4.63
CA CYS A 104 -7.45 2.75 3.56
C CYS A 104 -6.60 4.00 3.29
N CYS A 105 -7.25 5.15 3.08
CA CYS A 105 -6.58 6.43 2.83
C CYS A 105 -5.66 6.84 3.97
N GLU A 106 -6.12 6.68 5.22
CA GLU A 106 -5.32 6.99 6.40
C GLU A 106 -4.07 6.12 6.47
N VAL A 107 -4.21 4.80 6.32
CA VAL A 107 -3.08 3.86 6.40
C VAL A 107 -2.08 4.09 5.26
N VAL A 108 -2.56 4.25 4.02
CA VAL A 108 -1.69 4.56 2.86
C VAL A 108 -0.96 5.88 3.07
N GLY A 109 -1.67 6.91 3.54
CA GLY A 109 -1.09 8.22 3.83
C GLY A 109 0.07 8.11 4.81
N VAL A 110 -0.14 7.43 5.94
CA VAL A 110 0.88 7.21 6.97
C VAL A 110 2.06 6.39 6.43
N VAL A 111 1.81 5.29 5.72
CA VAL A 111 2.89 4.43 5.18
C VAL A 111 3.79 5.23 4.23
N ILE A 112 3.21 5.97 3.30
CA ILE A 112 3.99 6.76 2.34
C ILE A 112 4.76 7.88 3.05
N GLU A 113 4.11 8.59 3.98
CA GLU A 113 4.75 9.70 4.67
C GLU A 113 5.92 9.23 5.57
N THR A 114 5.74 8.13 6.28
CA THR A 114 6.79 7.57 7.15
C THR A 114 8.00 7.09 6.36
N ILE A 115 7.79 6.49 5.18
CA ILE A 115 8.89 6.11 4.28
C ILE A 115 9.63 7.34 3.78
N LYS A 116 8.90 8.36 3.31
CA LYS A 116 9.49 9.62 2.85
C LYS A 116 10.32 10.29 3.95
N GLN A 117 9.81 10.32 5.19
CA GLN A 117 10.50 10.95 6.31
C GLN A 117 11.75 10.19 6.76
N LYS A 118 11.72 8.86 6.71
CA LYS A 118 12.83 8.01 7.19
C LYS A 118 13.90 7.80 6.12
N ASP A 119 13.53 7.79 4.84
CA ASP A 119 14.43 7.59 3.72
C ASP A 119 13.95 8.32 2.46
N VAL A 120 14.17 9.63 2.45
CA VAL A 120 13.76 10.49 1.33
C VAL A 120 14.41 10.09 0.01
N ALA A 121 15.68 9.71 0.02
CA ALA A 121 16.41 9.35 -1.20
C ALA A 121 15.86 8.06 -1.82
N HIS A 122 15.53 7.05 -1.01
CA HIS A 122 14.87 5.86 -1.52
C HIS A 122 13.43 6.15 -1.98
N PHE A 123 12.69 7.01 -1.26
CA PHE A 123 11.37 7.43 -1.68
C PHE A 123 11.38 8.13 -3.05
N GLU A 124 12.31 9.06 -3.27
CA GLU A 124 12.50 9.73 -4.56
C GLU A 124 12.85 8.74 -5.66
N ALA A 125 13.80 7.82 -5.43
CA ALA A 125 14.13 6.77 -6.38
C ALA A 125 12.93 5.87 -6.72
N LEU A 126 12.09 5.56 -5.73
CA LEU A 126 10.85 4.81 -5.95
C LEU A 126 9.86 5.60 -6.83
N ILE A 127 9.72 6.90 -6.61
CA ILE A 127 8.88 7.77 -7.45
C ILE A 127 9.43 7.85 -8.88
N GLU A 128 10.74 8.04 -9.06
CA GLU A 128 11.39 8.07 -10.37
C GLU A 128 11.29 6.74 -11.13
N SER A 129 11.20 5.62 -10.42
CA SER A 129 11.03 4.30 -11.04
C SER A 129 9.65 4.09 -11.69
N ILE A 130 8.70 4.98 -11.45
CA ILE A 130 7.34 4.89 -11.97
C ILE A 130 7.32 5.37 -13.43
N PRO A 131 6.76 4.58 -14.37
CA PRO A 131 6.59 5.01 -15.74
C PRO A 131 5.71 6.28 -15.80
N ASN A 132 6.26 7.38 -16.31
CA ASN A 132 5.65 8.72 -16.31
C ASN A 132 5.56 9.40 -14.94
N ALA A 133 6.59 9.27 -14.11
CA ALA A 133 6.78 10.15 -12.94
C ALA A 133 6.58 11.63 -13.35
N PRO A 134 5.87 12.44 -12.53
CA PRO A 134 5.56 13.84 -12.85
C PRO A 134 6.80 14.71 -13.06
#